data_AF-A0A6I3V0T4-F1
#
_entry.id   AF-A0A6I3V0T4-F1
#
_cell.length_a   1.000
_cell.length_b   1.000
_cell.length_c   1.000
_cell.angle_alpha   90.00
_cell.angle_beta   90.00
_cell.angle_gamma   90.00
#
_symmetry.space_group_name_H-M   'P 1'
#
loop_
_entity.id
_entity.type
_entity.pdbx_description
1 polymer ?
#
loop_
_entity_poly.entity_id
_entity_poly.type
_entity_poly.pdbx_seq_one_letter_code
_entity_poly.pdbx_strand_id
1 'polypeptide(L)'
;LVFQDKIGRDRHDRRKRVVDPKNGQYAETHISRLKQFPNKTSLVRCKLKTGRTHQIRVHLSHHKHPILGDPLYNSKSKTSRLMLHA
;
A
#
# COMPACT_ATOMS: atom_id res chain seq x y z
N LEU A 1 3.66 -0.07 -13.35
CA LEU A 1 2.88 1.07 -12.82
C LEU A 1 3.75 1.84 -11.85
N VAL A 2 3.62 3.16 -11.79
CA VAL A 2 4.35 3.99 -10.82
C VAL A 2 3.33 4.79 -10.02
N PHE A 3 3.36 4.67 -8.70
CA PHE A 3 2.53 5.45 -7.79
C PHE A 3 3.36 6.56 -7.17
N GLN A 4 2.84 7.79 -7.22
CA GLN A 4 3.55 9.01 -6.80
C GLN A 4 2.78 9.81 -5.73
N ASP A 5 1.73 9.23 -5.17
CA ASP A 5 0.86 9.92 -4.21
C ASP A 5 1.62 10.31 -2.95
N LYS A 6 1.47 11.57 -2.54
CA LYS A 6 2.07 12.10 -1.31
C LYS A 6 1.44 11.44 -0.08
N ILE A 7 2.26 11.01 0.88
CA ILE A 7 1.81 10.29 2.07
C ILE A 7 1.93 11.18 3.31
N GLY A 8 0.80 11.35 3.99
CA GLY A 8 0.66 12.06 5.27
C GLY A 8 0.33 11.13 6.44
N ARG A 9 0.09 11.73 7.61
CA ARG A 9 -0.47 11.03 8.79
C ARG A 9 -1.98 11.14 8.76
N ASP A 10 -2.68 10.08 9.14
CA ASP A 10 -4.11 10.17 9.40
C ASP A 10 -4.35 11.03 10.66
N ARG A 11 -5.38 11.90 10.62
CA ARG A 11 -5.69 12.81 11.72
C ARG A 11 -6.41 12.12 12.89
N HIS A 12 -7.10 11.02 12.63
CA HIS A 12 -7.95 10.32 13.58
C HIS A 12 -7.30 9.03 14.10
N ASP A 13 -6.56 8.29 13.27
CA ASP A 13 -5.82 7.08 13.68
C ASP A 13 -4.30 7.23 13.46
N ARG A 14 -3.56 7.52 14.53
CA ARG A 14 -2.11 7.72 14.48
C ARG A 14 -1.31 6.52 13.95
N ARG A 15 -1.90 5.31 13.95
CA ARG A 15 -1.26 4.10 13.38
C ARG A 15 -1.34 4.10 11.84
N LYS A 16 -2.26 4.87 11.26
CA LYS A 16 -2.49 4.95 9.82
C LYS A 16 -1.75 6.10 9.17
N ARG A 17 -1.47 5.89 7.88
CA ARG A 17 -0.94 6.85 6.93
C ARG A 17 -1.96 6.95 5.80
N VAL A 18 -2.07 8.12 5.20
CA VAL A 18 -3.07 8.38 4.15
C VAL A 18 -2.42 9.12 3.00
N VAL A 19 -3.02 9.05 1.82
CA VAL A 19 -2.69 9.97 0.75
C VAL A 19 -3.17 11.37 1.14
N ASP A 20 -2.24 12.31 1.24
CA ASP A 20 -2.51 13.72 1.52
C ASP A 20 -1.80 14.57 0.45
N PRO A 21 -2.52 15.01 -0.60
CA PRO A 21 -1.94 15.83 -1.67
C PRO A 21 -1.41 17.19 -1.21
N LYS A 22 -1.94 17.72 -0.10
CA LYS A 22 -1.63 19.06 0.41
C LYS A 22 -0.41 19.03 1.33
N ASN A 23 -0.42 18.17 2.36
CA ASN A 23 0.60 18.16 3.41
C ASN A 23 1.44 16.88 3.45
N GLY A 24 1.16 15.91 2.58
CA GLY A 24 1.89 14.66 2.52
C GLY A 24 3.31 14.84 1.96
N GLN A 25 4.18 13.91 2.33
CA GLN A 25 5.54 13.86 1.77
C GLN A 25 5.53 13.05 0.48
N TYR A 26 6.29 13.50 -0.52
CA TYR A 26 6.44 12.76 -1.77
C TYR A 26 6.91 11.32 -1.52
N ALA A 27 6.22 10.40 -2.19
CA ALA A 27 6.47 8.97 -2.11
C ALA A 27 6.37 8.37 -3.50
N GLU A 28 7.32 7.53 -3.90
CA GLU A 28 7.30 6.87 -5.20
C GLU A 28 7.57 5.36 -5.08
N THR A 29 6.62 4.58 -5.60
CA THR A 29 6.63 3.11 -5.62
C THR A 29 6.44 2.61 -7.03
N HIS A 30 7.39 1.80 -7.51
CA HIS A 30 7.35 1.15 -8.81
C HIS A 30 6.78 -0.25 -8.64
N ILE A 31 5.68 -0.55 -9.33
CA ILE A 31 4.95 -1.82 -9.23
C ILE A 31 5.09 -2.58 -10.55
N SER A 32 5.54 -3.83 -10.45
CA SER A 32 5.53 -4.81 -11.55
C SER A 32 4.67 -6.00 -11.15
N ARG A 33 3.67 -6.37 -11.94
CA ARG A 33 2.89 -7.59 -11.71
C ARG A 33 3.73 -8.80 -12.11
N LEU A 34 3.88 -9.75 -11.19
CA LEU A 34 4.62 -11.00 -11.42
C LEU A 34 3.69 -12.15 -11.78
N LYS A 35 2.55 -12.25 -11.10
CA LYS A 35 1.58 -13.33 -11.33
C LYS A 35 0.16 -12.84 -11.03
N GLN A 36 -0.82 -13.30 -11.80
CA GLN A 36 -2.23 -13.12 -11.52
C GLN A 36 -2.83 -14.45 -11.08
N PHE A 37 -3.72 -14.42 -10.08
CA PHE A 37 -4.42 -15.60 -9.58
C PHE A 37 -5.91 -15.57 -9.96
N PRO A 38 -6.59 -16.74 -10.05
CA PRO A 38 -8.00 -16.80 -10.43
C PRO A 38 -8.95 -16.08 -9.47
N ASN A 39 -8.59 -15.97 -8.18
CA ASN A 39 -9.40 -15.34 -7.13
C ASN A 39 -9.32 -13.79 -7.13
N LYS A 40 -9.05 -13.16 -8.28
CA LYS A 40 -8.87 -11.71 -8.44
C LYS A 40 -7.76 -11.10 -7.57
N THR A 41 -6.72 -11.88 -7.27
CA THR A 41 -5.52 -11.38 -6.57
C THR A 41 -4.31 -11.42 -7.50
N SER A 42 -3.24 -10.71 -7.16
CA SER A 42 -2.00 -10.70 -7.95
C SER A 42 -0.79 -10.62 -7.03
N LEU A 43 0.26 -11.35 -7.40
CA LEU A 43 1.59 -11.17 -6.84
C LEU A 43 2.27 -10.02 -7.60
N VAL A 44 2.77 -9.04 -6.85
CA VAL A 44 3.44 -7.87 -7.39
C VAL A 44 4.82 -7.69 -6.74
N ARG A 45 5.79 -7.26 -7.54
CA ARG A 45 7.07 -6.75 -7.08
C ARG A 45 6.95 -5.25 -6.88
N CYS A 46 7.35 -4.77 -5.72
CA CYS A 46 7.41 -3.34 -5.41
C CYS A 46 8.87 -2.92 -5.32
N LYS A 47 9.27 -1.89 -6.06
CA LYS A 47 10.58 -1.23 -5.93
C LYS A 47 10.36 0.19 -5.40
N LEU A 48 11.04 0.52 -4.32
CA LEU A 48 10.92 1.80 -3.64
C LEU A 48 11.99 2.78 -4.15
N LYS A 49 11.55 3.97 -4.56
CA LYS A 49 12.45 5.13 -4.73
C LYS A 49 12.55 5.93 -3.44
N THR A 50 11.51 5.89 -2.63
CA THR A 50 11.43 6.51 -1.30
C THR A 50 10.97 5.49 -0.26
N GLY A 51 11.24 5.74 1.02
CA GLY A 51 10.88 4.83 2.13
C GLY A 51 9.93 5.44 3.16
N ARG A 52 8.77 5.99 2.76
CA ARG A 52 7.81 6.54 3.75
C ARG A 52 7.17 5.42 4.57
N THR A 53 6.80 5.72 5.82
CA THR A 53 6.10 4.76 6.69
C THR A 53 4.86 4.22 5.99
N HIS A 54 4.70 2.89 5.98
CA HIS A 54 3.57 2.20 5.33
C HIS A 54 3.41 2.47 3.81
N GLN A 55 4.43 2.98 3.11
CA GLN A 55 4.31 3.47 1.74
C GLN A 55 3.62 2.48 0.77
N ILE A 56 4.12 1.24 0.69
CA ILE A 56 3.54 0.21 -0.19
C ILE A 56 2.08 -0.07 0.19
N ARG A 57 1.81 -0.21 1.50
CA ARG A 57 0.47 -0.52 2.05
C ARG A 57 -0.54 0.58 1.70
N VAL A 58 -0.17 1.84 1.88
CA VAL A 58 -1.03 3.01 1.60
C VAL A 58 -1.26 3.16 0.10
N HIS A 59 -0.21 3.15 -0.72
CA HIS A 59 -0.34 3.30 -2.18
C HIS A 59 -1.25 2.21 -2.75
N LEU A 60 -0.99 0.95 -2.43
CA LEU A 60 -1.80 -0.17 -2.90
C LEU A 60 -3.26 -0.07 -2.43
N SER A 61 -3.50 0.28 -1.17
CA SER A 61 -4.87 0.46 -0.66
C SER A 61 -5.59 1.65 -1.30
N HIS A 62 -4.90 2.78 -1.51
CA HIS A 62 -5.47 3.98 -2.12
C HIS A 62 -5.90 3.70 -3.57
N HIS A 63 -5.10 2.94 -4.31
CA HIS A 63 -5.39 2.48 -5.67
C HIS A 63 -6.31 1.24 -5.72
N LYS A 64 -7.09 0.95 -4.66
CA LYS A 64 -8.07 -0.15 -4.58
C LYS A 64 -7.48 -1.55 -4.76
N HIS A 65 -6.19 -1.72 -4.47
CA HIS A 65 -5.48 -3.00 -4.50
C HIS A 65 -4.84 -3.32 -3.13
N PRO A 66 -5.57 -3.27 -2.01
CA PRO A 66 -4.99 -3.40 -0.68
C PRO A 66 -4.32 -4.77 -0.48
N ILE A 67 -3.23 -4.79 0.29
CA ILE A 67 -2.47 -6.03 0.57
C ILE A 67 -3.34 -6.99 1.38
N LEU A 68 -3.29 -8.28 1.04
CA LEU A 68 -3.97 -9.32 1.80
C LEU A 68 -3.38 -9.43 3.21
N GLY A 69 -4.27 -9.61 4.21
CA GLY A 69 -3.93 -9.69 5.63
C GLY A 69 -3.36 -8.41 6.22
N ASP A 70 -3.59 -7.26 5.59
CA ASP A 70 -3.24 -5.96 6.16
C ASP A 70 -4.29 -5.51 7.19
N PRO A 71 -3.98 -5.47 8.50
CA PRO A 71 -4.97 -5.15 9.52
C PRO A 71 -5.42 -3.68 9.51
N LEU A 72 -4.62 -2.77 8.94
CA LEU A 72 -4.90 -1.33 8.97
C LEU A 72 -5.62 -0.84 7.71
N TYR A 73 -5.22 -1.36 6.55
CA TYR A 73 -5.70 -0.93 5.24
C TYR A 73 -6.57 -1.97 4.53
N ASN A 74 -6.67 -3.19 5.08
CA ASN A 74 -7.51 -4.27 4.56
C ASN A 74 -8.14 -5.10 5.69
N SER A 75 -8.79 -4.44 6.65
CA SER A 75 -9.29 -5.10 7.87
C SER A 75 -10.32 -6.22 7.62
N LYS A 76 -10.92 -6.28 6.43
CA LYS A 76 -11.84 -7.35 6.01
C LYS A 76 -11.15 -8.58 5.41
N SER A 77 -9.82 -8.55 5.29
CA SER A 77 -9.07 -9.67 4.72
C SER A 77 -9.16 -10.90 5.63
N LYS A 78 -9.49 -12.05 5.03
CA LYS A 78 -9.51 -13.35 5.73
C LYS A 78 -8.11 -13.92 5.99
N THR A 79 -7.07 -13.31 5.44
CA THR A 79 -5.69 -13.74 5.60
C THR A 79 -5.13 -13.26 6.94
N SER A 80 -4.52 -14.16 7.72
CA SER A 80 -4.08 -13.87 9.10
C SER A 80 -2.80 -13.03 9.21
N ARG A 81 -1.96 -12.99 8.16
CA ARG A 81 -0.72 -12.21 8.15
C ARG A 81 -0.65 -11.28 6.95
N LEU A 82 0.08 -10.20 7.12
CA LEU A 82 0.41 -9.27 6.04
C LEU A 82 1.20 -9.99 4.93
N MET A 83 0.64 -10.04 3.72
CA MET A 83 1.30 -10.57 2.51
C MET A 83 2.27 -9.54 1.90
N LEU A 84 3.22 -9.07 2.71
CA LEU A 84 4.31 -8.19 2.30
C LEU A 84 5.61 -8.73 2.88
N HIS A 85 6.63 -8.85 2.05
CA HIS A 85 7.94 -9.39 2.42
C HIS A 85 9.04 -8.61 1.70
N ALA A 86 10.23 -8.58 2.30
CA ALA A 86 11.42 -7.92 1.79
C ALA A 86 12.54 -8.95 1.61
#